data_AF-A0A6N2RWE1-F1
#
_entry.id   AF-A0A6N2RWE1-F1
#
_cell.length_a   1.000
_cell.length_b   1.000
_cell.length_c   1.000
_cell.angle_alpha   90.00
_cell.angle_beta   90.00
_cell.angle_gamma   90.00
#
_symmetry.space_group_name_H-M   'P 1'
#
loop_
_entity.id
_entity.type
_entity.pdbx_description
1 polymer ?
#
loop_
_entity_poly.entity_id
_entity_poly.type
_entity_poly.pdbx_seq_one_letter_code
_entity_poly.pdbx_strand_id
1 'polypeptide(L)'
;MNSFRNIYNSNLSHRAKSVYMYLKDRADSEGRCWPAIRTIALELGLSRSTVKRALDDLCRAGLLQKDPRWRENGSFTSNLYHVV
;
A
#
# COMPACT_ATOMS: atom_id res chain seq x y z
N MET A 1 -12.53 2.38 14.96
CA MET A 1 -13.11 1.07 14.54
C MET A 1 -11.99 0.18 14.02
N ASN A 2 -11.99 -1.09 14.41
CA ASN A 2 -10.80 -1.95 14.50
C ASN A 2 -10.43 -2.61 13.15
N SER A 3 -9.96 -1.82 12.17
CA SER A 3 -9.58 -2.32 10.81
C SER A 3 -8.56 -3.46 10.83
N PHE A 4 -7.74 -3.57 11.89
CA PHE A 4 -6.73 -4.62 12.00
C PHE A 4 -7.33 -6.04 12.06
N ARG A 5 -8.49 -6.24 12.71
CA ARG A 5 -9.09 -7.59 12.81
C ARG A 5 -9.50 -8.15 11.46
N ASN A 6 -10.00 -7.31 10.56
CA ASN A 6 -10.45 -7.75 9.23
C ASN A 6 -9.28 -8.22 8.37
N ILE A 7 -8.13 -7.54 8.44
CA ILE A 7 -6.99 -7.95 7.63
C ILE A 7 -6.29 -9.19 8.18
N TYR A 8 -6.24 -9.38 9.50
CA TYR A 8 -5.66 -10.61 10.07
C TYR A 8 -6.43 -11.87 9.64
N ASN A 9 -7.75 -11.77 9.51
CA ASN A 9 -8.62 -12.87 9.07
C ASN A 9 -8.72 -13.03 7.53
N SER A 10 -8.12 -12.14 6.75
CA SER A 10 -8.12 -12.25 5.29
C SER A 10 -7.19 -13.37 4.80
N ASN A 11 -7.49 -13.94 3.63
CA ASN A 11 -6.64 -14.91 2.94
C ASN A 11 -5.41 -14.28 2.23
N LEU A 12 -5.05 -13.05 2.62
CA LEU A 12 -3.88 -12.37 2.08
C LEU A 12 -2.59 -12.97 2.63
N SER A 13 -1.52 -12.91 1.83
CA SER A 13 -0.19 -13.31 2.31
C SER A 13 0.28 -12.43 3.47
N HIS A 14 1.12 -12.98 4.37
CA HIS A 14 1.71 -12.20 5.47
C HIS A 14 2.37 -10.91 4.98
N ARG A 15 3.02 -10.95 3.81
CA ARG A 15 3.68 -9.78 3.21
C ARG A 15 2.67 -8.72 2.76
N ALA A 16 1.53 -9.12 2.20
CA ALA A 16 0.45 -8.20 1.86
C ALA A 16 -0.16 -7.55 3.11
N LYS A 17 -0.36 -8.32 4.18
CA LYS A 17 -0.80 -7.80 5.48
C LYS A 17 0.20 -6.78 6.05
N SER A 18 1.50 -7.05 6.00
CA SER A 18 2.55 -6.12 6.43
C SER A 18 2.55 -4.83 5.60
N VAL A 19 2.40 -4.93 4.27
CA VAL A 19 2.32 -3.74 3.40
C VAL A 19 1.08 -2.91 3.72
N TYR A 20 -0.07 -3.53 3.98
CA TYR A 20 -1.27 -2.78 4.40
C TYR A 20 -1.07 -2.05 5.72
N MET A 21 -0.51 -2.71 6.75
CA MET A 21 -0.24 -2.09 8.04
C MET A 21 0.70 -0.90 7.90
N TYR A 22 1.74 -1.05 7.08
CA TYR A 22 2.69 0.01 6.76
C TYR A 22 2.00 1.23 6.14
N LEU A 23 1.11 1.02 5.16
CA LEU A 23 0.37 2.10 4.51
C LEU A 23 -0.64 2.74 5.47
N LYS A 24 -1.32 1.95 6.30
CA LYS A 24 -2.29 2.45 7.29
C LYS A 24 -1.63 3.33 8.35
N ASP A 25 -0.44 2.95 8.79
CA ASP A 25 0.36 3.69 9.79
C ASP A 25 0.87 5.04 9.26
N ARG A 26 1.10 5.14 7.95
CA ARG A 26 1.58 6.37 7.26
C ARG A 26 0.47 7.16 6.58
N ALA A 27 -0.77 6.69 6.68
CA ALA A 27 -1.92 7.36 6.11
C ALA A 27 -2.28 8.60 6.94
N ASP A 28 -2.66 9.67 6.26
CA ASP A 28 -3.25 10.84 6.89
C ASP A 28 -4.66 10.54 7.45
N SER A 29 -5.31 11.57 7.99
CA SER A 29 -6.68 11.47 8.51
C SER A 29 -7.72 11.04 7.48
N GLU A 30 -7.43 11.21 6.18
CA GLU A 30 -8.27 10.80 5.07
C GLU A 30 -7.88 9.41 4.53
N GLY A 31 -6.96 8.70 5.18
CA GLY A 31 -6.53 7.37 4.74
C GLY A 31 -5.54 7.40 3.58
N ARG A 32 -4.96 8.55 3.24
CA ARG A 32 -4.08 8.72 2.07
C ARG A 32 -2.61 8.70 2.45
N CYS A 33 -1.79 8.06 1.62
CA CYS A 33 -0.34 8.13 1.72
C CYS A 33 0.31 7.98 0.34
N TRP A 34 1.57 8.38 0.19
CA TRP A 34 2.29 8.34 -1.09
C TRP A 34 3.74 7.84 -0.98
N PRO A 35 4.05 6.80 -0.16
CA PRO A 35 5.39 6.25 -0.12
C PRO A 35 5.79 5.64 -1.48
N ALA A 36 7.04 5.84 -1.89
CA ALA A 36 7.54 5.18 -3.08
C ALA A 36 7.65 3.66 -2.86
N ILE A 37 7.45 2.85 -3.90
CA ILE A 37 7.63 1.38 -3.83
C ILE A 37 9.02 1.01 -3.28
N ARG A 38 10.05 1.79 -3.62
CA ARG A 38 11.41 1.62 -3.09
C ARG A 38 11.47 1.85 -1.59
N THR A 39 10.76 2.84 -1.06
CA THR A 39 10.70 3.15 0.38
C THR A 39 10.01 2.03 1.14
N ILE A 40 8.85 1.57 0.66
CA ILE A 40 8.12 0.43 1.26
C ILE A 40 9.01 -0.81 1.29
N ALA A 41 9.69 -1.10 0.17
CA ALA A 41 10.58 -2.25 0.04
C ALA A 41 11.73 -2.19 1.05
N LEU A 42 12.39 -1.03 1.17
CA LEU A 42 13.50 -0.83 2.08
C LEU A 42 13.06 -0.99 3.55
N GLU A 43 11.99 -0.30 3.95
CA GLU A 43 11.56 -0.25 5.35
C GLU A 43 10.95 -1.57 5.83
N LEU A 44 10.35 -2.36 4.93
CA LEU A 44 9.80 -3.69 5.26
C LEU A 44 10.77 -4.84 5.00
N GLY A 45 11.98 -4.57 4.49
CA GLY A 45 12.92 -5.63 4.10
C GLY A 45 12.39 -6.54 2.97
N LEU A 46 11.55 -6.01 2.09
CA LEU A 46 10.92 -6.74 1.00
C LEU A 46 11.55 -6.39 -0.34
N SER A 47 11.48 -7.31 -1.30
CA SER A 47 11.81 -6.97 -2.69
C SER A 47 10.76 -6.05 -3.30
N ARG A 48 11.17 -5.18 -4.23
CA ARG A 48 10.23 -4.31 -4.99
C ARG A 48 9.13 -5.12 -5.69
N SER A 49 9.45 -6.32 -6.19
CA SER A 49 8.47 -7.21 -6.83
C SER A 49 7.46 -7.77 -5.83
N THR A 50 7.89 -8.05 -4.60
CA THR A 50 6.99 -8.46 -3.51
C THR A 50 6.05 -7.33 -3.14
N VAL A 51 6.56 -6.10 -2.99
CA VAL A 51 5.72 -4.93 -2.71
C VAL A 51 4.69 -4.72 -3.81
N LYS A 52 5.07 -4.79 -5.08
CA LYS A 52 4.13 -4.67 -6.21
C LYS A 52 3.00 -5.70 -6.13
N ARG A 53 3.34 -6.98 -5.95
CA ARG A 53 2.35 -8.06 -5.81
C ARG A 53 1.43 -7.84 -4.61
N ALA A 54 1.99 -7.46 -3.46
CA ALA A 54 1.22 -7.14 -2.26
C ALA A 54 0.23 -5.99 -2.50
N LEU A 55 0.66 -4.91 -3.15
CA LEU A 55 -0.21 -3.79 -3.51
C LEU A 55 -1.35 -4.24 -4.44
N ASP A 56 -1.05 -5.06 -5.44
CA ASP A 56 -2.05 -5.57 -6.38
C ASP A 56 -3.05 -6.52 -5.68
N ASP A 57 -2.59 -7.37 -4.77
CA ASP A 57 -3.46 -8.24 -3.95
C ASP A 57 -4.38 -7.42 -3.03
N LEU A 58 -3.86 -6.34 -2.43
CA LEU A 58 -4.66 -5.43 -1.60
C LEU A 58 -5.71 -4.68 -2.42
N CYS A 59 -5.37 -4.24 -3.64
CA CYS A 59 -6.33 -3.64 -4.56
C CYS A 59 -7.43 -4.64 -4.96
N ARG A 60 -7.06 -5.88 -5.30
CA ARG A 60 -8.04 -6.94 -5.63
C ARG A 60 -8.96 -7.30 -4.46
N ALA A 61 -8.44 -7.23 -3.24
CA ALA A 61 -9.22 -7.45 -2.03
C ALA A 61 -10.11 -6.25 -1.64
N GLY A 62 -10.04 -5.13 -2.37
CA GLY A 62 -10.82 -3.92 -2.08
C GLY A 62 -10.36 -3.16 -0.83
N LEU A 63 -9.13 -3.44 -0.35
CA LEU A 63 -8.58 -2.82 0.86
C LEU A 63 -7.69 -1.61 0.53
N LEU A 64 -7.39 -1.40 -0.74
CA LEU A 64 -6.50 -0.35 -1.21
C LEU A 64 -6.97 0.18 -2.56
N GLN A 65 -6.94 1.49 -2.72
CA GLN A 65 -7.01 2.15 -4.02
C GLN A 65 -5.62 2.73 -4.33
N LYS A 66 -5.19 2.63 -5.58
CA LYS A 66 -3.87 3.07 -6.05
C LYS A 66 -4.05 3.96 -7.26
N ASP A 67 -3.74 5.24 -7.11
CA ASP A 67 -3.81 6.22 -8.18
C ASP A 67 -2.40 6.60 -8.66
N PRO A 68 -2.06 6.30 -9.93
CA PRO A 68 -0.82 6.78 -10.54
C PRO A 68 -0.78 8.30 -10.54
N ARG A 69 0.33 8.88 -10.09
CA ARG A 69 0.54 10.33 -10.13
C ARG A 69 1.61 10.68 -11.15
N TRP A 70 1.24 11.53 -12.09
CA TRP A 70 2.13 12.11 -13.09
C TRP A 70 2.35 13.59 -12.79
N ARG A 71 3.60 14.06 -12.89
CA ARG A 71 3.88 15.50 -12.88
C ARG A 71 3.59 16.10 -14.26
N GLU A 72 3.45 17.43 -14.32
CA GLU A 72 3.26 18.18 -15.57
C GLU A 72 4.39 17.93 -16.58
N ASN A 73 5.60 17.63 -16.12
CA ASN A 73 6.75 17.30 -16.96
C ASN A 73 6.79 15.83 -17.45
N GLY A 74 5.71 15.07 -17.27
CA GLY A 74 5.61 13.66 -17.69
C GLY A 74 6.36 12.66 -16.79
N SER A 75 7.04 13.13 -15.73
CA SER A 75 7.72 12.21 -14.81
C SER A 75 6.75 11.52 -13.85
N PHE A 76 6.96 10.22 -13.65
CA PHE A 76 6.20 9.41 -12.71
C PHE A 76 6.60 9.73 -11.27
N THR A 77 5.61 10.05 -10.43
CA THR A 77 5.78 10.16 -8.97
C THR A 77 5.34 8.89 -8.27
N SER A 78 5.61 8.76 -6.96
CA SER A 78 5.00 7.67 -6.19
C SER A 78 3.48 7.70 -6.35
N ASN A 79 2.87 6.51 -6.41
CA ASN A 79 1.42 6.41 -6.43
C ASN A 79 0.83 7.04 -5.17
N LEU A 80 -0.34 7.65 -5.31
CA LEU A 80 -1.21 7.85 -4.16
C LEU A 80 -1.84 6.52 -3.81
N TYR A 81 -1.82 6.18 -2.53
CA TYR A 81 -2.52 5.04 -1.97
C TYR A 81 -3.58 5.54 -1.02
N HIS A 82 -4.80 5.01 -1.16
CA HIS A 82 -5.91 5.31 -0.27
C HIS A 82 -6.36 3.99 0.39
N VAL A 83 -6.21 3.93 1.72
CA VAL A 83 -6.50 2.76 2.52
C VAL A 83 -7.97 2.79 2.94
N VAL A 84 -8.73 1.80 2.45
CA VAL A 84 -10.18 1.64 2.67
C VAL A 84 -10.48 1.05 4.05
#